data_AF-A0A7C6HDW2-F1
#
_entry.id   AF-A0A7C6HDW2-F1
#
_cell.length_a   1.000
_cell.length_b   1.000
_cell.length_c   1.000
_cell.angle_alpha   90.00
_cell.angle_beta   90.00
_cell.angle_gamma   90.00
#
_symmetry.space_group_name_H-M   'P 1'
#
loop_
_entity.id
_entity.type
_entity.pdbx_description
1 polymer ?
#
loop_
_entity_poly.entity_id
_entity_poly.type
_entity_poly.pdbx_seq_one_letter_code
_entity_poly.pdbx_strand_id
1 'polypeptide(L)'
;MKKYIICMMAIMVLLQGCSKTDNTNELISDNNPEVDTKKDEDTDSTADTTADIPEPTSAPTPEPDLILPQATNDSGKVRIQTASKSIAYPYNSYIISSVNGENVVLDPTEMPKKDVVDFSPAAIISTHSHPDHVDNAFSKAYECEKLNFSKGEIQTDDFYIYTILSSHNGDVIKESNQNVIVVLEVDGLRIVHMGDIGQTELTEEQLTELGDIDIAFMQFENSYSGMSLENEKGFNLIEQLNPTIVVPTHYTPDAVPVLEEKYGAITEVLNSLEITKEELPEGSLNVYIIKNEYKFR
;
A
#
# COMPACT_ATOMS: atom_id res chain seq x y z
N MET A 1 -58.68 13.78 -14.06
CA MET A 1 -59.59 14.42 -13.07
C MET A 1 -59.97 13.40 -12.00
N LYS A 2 -59.91 13.82 -10.73
CA LYS A 2 -60.20 13.08 -9.46
C LYS A 2 -59.10 12.13 -9.00
N LYS A 3 -58.67 12.11 -7.73
CA LYS A 3 -58.74 13.00 -6.55
C LYS A 3 -57.78 12.34 -5.54
N TYR A 4 -56.89 13.12 -4.93
CA TYR A 4 -55.97 12.68 -3.87
C TYR A 4 -56.74 12.28 -2.61
N ILE A 5 -56.29 11.20 -1.93
CA ILE A 5 -56.56 10.96 -0.51
C ILE A 5 -55.21 10.68 0.17
N ILE A 6 -54.82 11.64 1.00
CA ILE A 6 -53.71 11.60 1.94
C ILE A 6 -54.23 10.86 3.18
N CYS A 7 -53.53 9.82 3.64
CA CYS A 7 -53.75 9.24 4.95
C CYS A 7 -52.46 9.38 5.77
N MET A 8 -52.50 10.31 6.70
CA MET A 8 -51.46 10.65 7.66
C MET A 8 -51.67 9.76 8.89
N MET A 9 -50.72 8.90 9.23
CA MET A 9 -50.74 8.16 10.50
C MET A 9 -49.51 8.55 11.32
N ALA A 10 -49.76 9.41 12.30
CA ALA A 10 -48.83 9.73 13.37
C ALA A 10 -48.76 8.53 14.33
N ILE A 11 -47.55 8.04 14.62
CA ILE A 11 -47.30 7.11 15.72
C ILE A 11 -46.59 7.87 16.82
N MET A 12 -47.27 7.89 17.96
CA MET A 12 -46.98 8.64 19.17
C MET A 12 -45.98 7.87 20.04
N VAL A 13 -45.03 8.61 20.59
CA VAL A 13 -43.99 8.20 21.53
C VAL A 13 -44.59 7.71 22.85
N LEU A 14 -44.05 6.60 23.40
CA LEU A 14 -44.18 6.25 24.81
C LEU A 14 -42.79 6.13 25.44
N LEU A 15 -42.54 7.02 26.41
CA LEU A 15 -41.42 7.02 27.35
C LEU A 15 -41.83 6.27 28.62
N GLN A 16 -41.02 5.30 29.04
CA GLN A 16 -40.79 4.87 30.43
C GLN A 16 -39.31 4.40 30.45
N GLY A 17 -38.41 4.74 31.37
CA GLY A 17 -38.54 5.24 32.73
C GLY A 17 -37.83 4.30 33.70
N CYS A 18 -36.52 4.53 33.91
CA CYS A 18 -35.65 4.21 35.06
C CYS A 18 -35.66 2.82 35.75
N SER A 19 -34.47 2.22 35.96
CA SER A 19 -33.84 2.19 37.30
C SER A 19 -32.36 1.79 37.28
N LYS A 20 -31.57 2.51 38.07
CA LYS A 20 -30.21 2.16 38.55
C LYS A 20 -30.24 0.93 39.46
N THR A 21 -29.16 0.17 39.45
CA THR A 21 -28.71 -0.58 40.63
C THR A 21 -27.18 -0.60 40.65
N ASP A 22 -26.62 0.08 41.65
CA ASP A 22 -25.24 -0.03 42.11
C ASP A 22 -25.14 -1.13 43.19
N ASN A 23 -23.92 -1.65 43.31
CA ASN A 23 -23.30 -2.35 44.45
C ASN A 23 -23.71 -3.80 44.73
N THR A 24 -22.71 -4.69 44.75
CA THR A 24 -22.04 -5.10 46.00
C THR A 24 -20.68 -5.76 45.74
N ASN A 25 -19.65 -5.22 46.40
CA ASN A 25 -18.44 -5.95 46.80
C ASN A 25 -18.84 -7.08 47.75
N GLU A 26 -18.33 -8.29 47.54
CA GLU A 26 -18.13 -9.25 48.63
C GLU A 26 -16.71 -9.80 48.59
N LEU A 27 -16.07 -9.63 49.75
CA LEU A 27 -14.81 -10.21 50.18
C LEU A 27 -15.02 -11.70 50.44
N ILE A 28 -14.12 -12.56 49.97
CA ILE A 28 -13.88 -13.87 50.59
C ILE A 28 -12.38 -14.01 50.83
N SER A 29 -12.05 -14.07 52.11
CA SER A 29 -10.76 -14.41 52.67
C SER A 29 -10.62 -15.93 52.82
N ASP A 30 -9.36 -16.33 52.99
CA ASP A 30 -8.89 -17.41 53.87
C ASP A 30 -8.47 -18.77 53.28
N ASN A 31 -7.15 -18.94 53.40
CA ASN A 31 -6.45 -20.04 54.07
C ASN A 31 -5.87 -21.19 53.23
N ASN A 32 -4.57 -20.99 52.98
CA ASN A 32 -3.51 -21.98 52.82
C ASN A 32 -3.30 -22.80 54.13
N PRO A 33 -2.91 -24.08 54.06
CA PRO A 33 -2.14 -24.71 55.13
C PRO A 33 -0.71 -25.01 54.66
N GLU A 34 0.24 -24.56 55.48
CA GLU A 34 1.63 -25.00 55.52
C GLU A 34 1.73 -26.50 55.83
N VAL A 35 2.69 -27.19 55.21
CA VAL A 35 3.31 -28.39 55.77
C VAL A 35 4.82 -28.20 55.70
N ASP A 36 5.40 -28.08 56.89
CA ASP A 36 6.83 -28.08 57.22
C ASP A 36 7.26 -29.52 57.53
N THR A 37 8.33 -30.00 56.90
CA THR A 37 9.27 -30.95 57.53
C THR A 37 10.66 -30.84 56.89
N LYS A 38 11.62 -30.35 57.70
CA LYS A 38 13.07 -30.69 57.73
C LYS A 38 13.31 -32.19 57.50
N LYS A 39 14.45 -32.73 57.05
CA LYS A 39 15.91 -32.53 57.25
C LYS A 39 16.57 -33.63 56.37
N ASP A 40 17.75 -33.51 55.76
CA ASP A 40 19.07 -33.73 56.36
C ASP A 40 20.16 -33.52 55.27
N GLU A 41 21.29 -32.95 55.66
CA GLU A 41 22.58 -33.01 54.96
C GLU A 41 23.27 -34.35 55.29
N ASP A 42 23.89 -35.02 54.32
CA ASP A 42 25.29 -35.43 54.45
C ASP A 42 25.92 -35.81 53.10
N THR A 43 27.24 -35.63 53.06
CA THR A 43 28.22 -35.67 51.97
C THR A 43 28.43 -37.04 51.30
N ASP A 44 28.80 -37.06 50.02
CA ASP A 44 30.01 -37.77 49.56
C ASP A 44 30.49 -37.27 48.18
N SER A 45 31.81 -37.22 48.03
CA SER A 45 32.54 -36.73 46.87
C SER A 45 32.92 -37.89 45.93
N THR A 46 32.76 -37.70 44.62
CA THR A 46 33.68 -38.29 43.63
C THR A 46 33.77 -37.36 42.42
N ALA A 47 34.97 -36.82 42.20
CA ALA A 47 35.33 -36.07 41.02
C ALA A 47 35.50 -37.03 39.83
N ASP A 48 34.83 -36.73 38.71
CA ASP A 48 35.13 -37.31 37.40
C ASP A 48 35.42 -36.15 36.44
N THR A 49 36.69 -35.99 36.08
CA THR A 49 37.17 -34.99 35.13
C THR A 49 37.07 -35.56 33.71
N THR A 50 35.98 -35.28 33.03
CA THR A 50 35.90 -35.36 31.56
C THR A 50 36.32 -34.02 30.97
N ALA A 51 37.38 -34.04 30.16
CA ALA A 51 37.87 -32.88 29.45
C ALA A 51 36.85 -32.44 28.39
N ASP A 52 36.40 -31.20 28.48
CA ASP A 52 35.55 -30.53 27.48
C ASP A 52 36.34 -30.39 26.17
N ILE A 53 35.90 -31.09 25.13
CA ILE A 53 36.36 -30.86 23.76
C ILE A 53 35.53 -29.69 23.23
N PRO A 54 36.12 -28.53 22.89
CA PRO A 54 35.34 -27.43 22.35
C PRO A 54 34.71 -27.86 21.03
N GLU A 55 33.38 -27.72 20.93
CA GLU A 55 32.66 -27.90 19.67
C GLU A 55 33.28 -27.00 18.59
N PRO A 56 33.46 -27.51 17.35
CA PRO A 56 33.93 -26.69 16.26
C PRO A 56 32.90 -25.59 16.02
N THR A 57 33.30 -24.34 16.26
CA THR A 57 32.52 -23.15 15.92
C THR A 57 32.20 -23.22 14.43
N SER A 58 30.93 -23.43 14.09
CA SER A 58 30.47 -23.42 12.72
C SER A 58 30.87 -22.08 12.09
N ALA A 59 31.65 -22.14 11.00
CA ALA A 59 31.97 -20.95 10.23
C ALA A 59 30.64 -20.24 9.85
N PRO A 60 30.55 -18.91 9.98
CA PRO A 60 29.36 -18.18 9.59
C PRO A 60 29.05 -18.51 8.13
N THR A 61 27.81 -18.94 7.88
CA THR A 61 27.29 -19.10 6.52
C THR A 61 27.46 -17.76 5.80
N PRO A 62 27.97 -17.74 4.55
CA PRO A 62 28.03 -16.51 3.77
C PRO A 62 26.64 -15.88 3.75
N GLU A 63 26.52 -14.63 4.17
CA GLU A 63 25.25 -13.91 4.05
C GLU A 63 24.87 -13.83 2.57
N PRO A 64 23.59 -14.01 2.21
CA PRO A 64 23.15 -13.83 0.84
C PRO A 64 23.43 -12.41 0.38
N ASP A 65 23.79 -12.25 -0.90
CA ASP A 65 23.97 -10.94 -1.51
C ASP A 65 22.66 -10.13 -1.42
N LEU A 66 22.72 -8.98 -0.75
CA LEU A 66 21.60 -8.05 -0.65
C LEU A 66 21.43 -7.28 -1.95
N ILE A 67 20.17 -7.09 -2.35
CA ILE A 67 19.77 -6.25 -3.47
C ILE A 67 18.74 -5.30 -2.89
N LEU A 68 19.12 -4.06 -2.61
CA LEU A 68 18.25 -3.10 -1.90
C LEU A 68 17.77 -2.00 -2.86
N PRO A 69 16.57 -1.43 -2.61
CA PRO A 69 16.11 -0.22 -3.28
C PRO A 69 17.09 0.94 -3.15
N GLN A 70 17.10 1.80 -4.16
CA GLN A 70 18.02 2.93 -4.19
C GLN A 70 17.40 4.14 -3.47
N ALA A 71 18.10 4.65 -2.46
CA ALA A 71 17.66 5.82 -1.71
C ALA A 71 17.85 7.14 -2.46
N THR A 72 18.84 7.20 -3.35
CA THR A 72 19.21 8.40 -4.10
C THR A 72 19.02 8.16 -5.60
N ASN A 73 18.67 9.23 -6.33
CA ASN A 73 18.58 9.18 -7.78
C ASN A 73 19.78 9.84 -8.46
N ASP A 74 20.54 9.05 -9.19
CA ASP A 74 21.73 9.44 -9.96
C ASP A 74 21.59 9.12 -11.46
N SER A 75 20.40 8.69 -11.89
CA SER A 75 20.11 8.30 -13.28
C SER A 75 20.04 9.49 -14.25
N GLY A 76 19.81 10.70 -13.73
CA GLY A 76 19.49 11.88 -14.55
C GLY A 76 18.08 11.84 -15.15
N LYS A 77 17.20 10.94 -14.67
CA LYS A 77 15.83 10.72 -15.14
C LYS A 77 14.87 10.62 -13.95
N VAL A 78 13.57 10.68 -14.18
CA VAL A 78 12.61 10.25 -13.16
C VAL A 78 12.76 8.75 -12.98
N ARG A 79 12.92 8.31 -11.74
CA ARG A 79 12.99 6.88 -11.38
C ARG A 79 11.71 6.46 -10.69
N ILE A 80 11.10 5.38 -11.17
CA ILE A 80 9.99 4.69 -10.52
C ILE A 80 10.50 3.32 -10.10
N GLN A 81 10.53 3.02 -8.82
CA GLN A 81 10.99 1.72 -8.31
C GLN A 81 9.96 1.09 -7.38
N THR A 82 9.94 -0.25 -7.36
CA THR A 82 9.25 -1.00 -6.31
C THR A 82 10.07 -0.90 -5.01
N ALA A 83 9.43 -1.15 -3.86
CA ALA A 83 10.15 -1.13 -2.58
C ALA A 83 9.56 -2.06 -1.51
N SER A 84 8.40 -2.66 -1.75
CA SER A 84 7.73 -3.55 -0.82
C SER A 84 8.53 -4.84 -0.61
N LYS A 85 8.58 -5.34 0.63
CA LYS A 85 9.06 -6.69 0.96
C LYS A 85 7.97 -7.75 0.85
N SER A 86 6.72 -7.33 0.58
CA SER A 86 5.59 -8.24 0.54
C SER A 86 5.71 -9.20 -0.64
N ILE A 87 5.66 -10.49 -0.35
CA ILE A 87 5.56 -11.53 -1.39
C ILE A 87 4.14 -11.55 -1.98
N ALA A 88 3.13 -11.20 -1.17
CA ALA A 88 1.73 -11.19 -1.60
C ALA A 88 1.41 -9.96 -2.46
N TYR A 89 1.98 -8.80 -2.12
CA TYR A 89 1.70 -7.51 -2.77
C TYR A 89 2.99 -6.78 -3.18
N PRO A 90 3.83 -7.36 -4.07
CA PRO A 90 5.12 -6.78 -4.44
C PRO A 90 5.03 -5.53 -5.33
N TYR A 91 3.84 -5.25 -5.90
CA TYR A 91 3.59 -4.22 -6.92
C TYR A 91 2.55 -3.17 -6.48
N ASN A 92 2.42 -2.94 -5.17
CA ASN A 92 1.53 -1.90 -4.64
C ASN A 92 2.30 -0.65 -4.21
N SER A 93 3.53 -0.83 -3.70
CA SER A 93 4.33 0.28 -3.19
C SER A 93 5.38 0.74 -4.18
N TYR A 94 5.34 2.03 -4.49
CA TYR A 94 6.27 2.65 -5.42
C TYR A 94 6.99 3.83 -4.78
N ILE A 95 8.24 4.00 -5.17
CA ILE A 95 9.03 5.19 -4.87
C ILE A 95 9.28 5.89 -6.20
N ILE A 96 8.87 7.15 -6.27
CA ILE A 96 9.07 8.00 -7.43
C ILE A 96 10.11 9.05 -7.02
N SER A 97 11.24 9.04 -7.71
CA SER A 97 12.35 9.97 -7.49
C SER A 97 12.43 10.97 -8.62
N SER A 98 12.49 12.26 -8.30
CA SER A 98 12.77 13.32 -9.27
C SER A 98 14.20 13.22 -9.79
N VAL A 99 14.51 13.93 -10.87
CA VAL A 99 15.87 14.07 -11.40
C VAL A 99 16.82 14.71 -10.37
N ASN A 100 16.32 15.60 -9.52
CA ASN A 100 17.11 16.25 -8.46
C ASN A 100 17.23 15.42 -7.17
N GLY A 101 16.54 14.28 -7.09
CA GLY A 101 16.68 13.30 -6.02
C GLY A 101 15.67 13.38 -4.88
N GLU A 102 14.64 14.22 -4.99
CA GLU A 102 13.51 14.21 -4.07
C GLU A 102 12.67 12.95 -4.28
N ASN A 103 12.20 12.33 -3.19
CA ASN A 103 11.46 11.07 -3.23
C ASN A 103 10.02 11.26 -2.75
N VAL A 104 9.08 10.64 -3.46
CA VAL A 104 7.70 10.45 -3.03
C VAL A 104 7.42 8.96 -2.91
N VAL A 105 6.75 8.55 -1.83
CA VAL A 105 6.34 7.16 -1.60
C VAL A 105 4.83 7.03 -1.76
N LEU A 106 4.41 6.12 -2.63
CA LEU A 106 3.01 5.78 -2.85
C LEU A 106 2.70 4.41 -2.25
N ASP A 107 1.56 4.31 -1.56
CA ASP A 107 0.97 3.09 -1.00
C ASP A 107 2.00 2.20 -0.28
N PRO A 108 2.70 2.72 0.75
CA PRO A 108 3.75 1.99 1.43
C PRO A 108 3.19 0.74 2.10
N THR A 109 3.78 -0.42 1.80
CA THR A 109 3.35 -1.73 2.30
C THR A 109 4.56 -2.58 2.57
N GLU A 110 4.65 -3.11 3.81
CA GLU A 110 5.77 -3.93 4.26
C GLU A 110 7.14 -3.32 3.86
N MET A 111 7.31 -2.02 4.06
CA MET A 111 8.47 -1.29 3.58
C MET A 111 9.74 -1.72 4.36
N PRO A 112 10.94 -1.62 3.76
CA PRO A 112 12.17 -1.76 4.54
C PRO A 112 12.21 -0.70 5.64
N LYS A 113 12.82 -1.06 6.77
CA LYS A 113 13.02 -0.11 7.86
C LYS A 113 14.00 0.98 7.42
N LYS A 114 13.82 2.17 7.99
CA LYS A 114 14.67 3.34 7.71
C LYS A 114 16.17 3.10 7.92
N ASP A 115 16.54 2.24 8.87
CA ASP A 115 17.94 1.87 9.13
C ASP A 115 18.52 0.88 8.11
N VAL A 116 17.66 0.26 7.27
CA VAL A 116 18.07 -0.58 6.14
C VAL A 116 18.17 0.26 4.87
N VAL A 117 17.14 1.05 4.57
CA VAL A 117 17.13 2.02 3.47
C VAL A 117 16.42 3.29 3.94
N ASP A 118 17.13 4.40 3.94
CA ASP A 118 16.57 5.72 4.27
C ASP A 118 16.20 6.43 2.96
N PHE A 119 14.92 6.39 2.60
CA PHE A 119 14.43 7.06 1.39
C PHE A 119 14.28 8.57 1.57
N SER A 120 14.31 9.08 2.80
CA SER A 120 14.10 10.51 3.12
C SER A 120 12.99 11.16 2.26
N PRO A 121 11.76 10.62 2.25
CA PRO A 121 10.71 11.09 1.36
C PRO A 121 10.26 12.50 1.73
N ALA A 122 9.97 13.31 0.72
CA ALA A 122 9.32 14.60 0.89
C ALA A 122 7.83 14.45 1.18
N ALA A 123 7.21 13.42 0.60
CA ALA A 123 5.82 13.07 0.85
C ALA A 123 5.59 11.55 0.86
N ILE A 124 4.62 11.13 1.68
CA ILE A 124 4.08 9.78 1.70
C ILE A 124 2.57 9.86 1.44
N ILE A 125 2.09 9.11 0.45
CA ILE A 125 0.69 9.13 0.04
C ILE A 125 0.13 7.72 0.07
N SER A 126 -1.05 7.56 0.66
CA SER A 126 -1.82 6.31 0.63
C SER A 126 -3.18 6.54 -0.04
N THR A 127 -3.54 5.72 -1.02
CA THR A 127 -4.78 5.80 -1.80
C THR A 127 -6.01 5.45 -0.95
N HIS A 128 -5.89 4.46 -0.08
CA HIS A 128 -6.95 4.00 0.82
C HIS A 128 -6.36 3.31 2.06
N SER A 129 -7.23 2.88 2.98
CA SER A 129 -6.81 2.42 4.31
C SER A 129 -6.59 0.91 4.43
N HIS A 130 -6.55 0.16 3.33
CA HIS A 130 -6.31 -1.28 3.43
C HIS A 130 -4.85 -1.59 3.80
N PRO A 131 -4.59 -2.70 4.52
CA PRO A 131 -3.26 -3.02 5.04
C PRO A 131 -2.16 -3.17 3.99
N ASP A 132 -2.54 -3.48 2.76
CA ASP A 132 -1.67 -3.64 1.59
C ASP A 132 -1.42 -2.33 0.82
N HIS A 133 -1.84 -1.19 1.40
CA HIS A 133 -1.57 0.18 0.91
C HIS A 133 -1.11 1.13 2.03
N VAL A 134 -0.96 0.64 3.26
CA VAL A 134 -0.53 1.43 4.43
C VAL A 134 0.51 0.71 5.27
N ASP A 135 1.59 1.43 5.59
CA ASP A 135 2.60 1.00 6.54
C ASP A 135 2.77 2.10 7.60
N ASN A 136 2.08 1.91 8.71
CA ASN A 136 2.09 2.86 9.82
C ASN A 136 3.47 2.97 10.49
N ALA A 137 4.25 1.89 10.49
CA ALA A 137 5.58 1.90 11.11
C ALA A 137 6.55 2.70 10.23
N PHE A 138 6.52 2.46 8.91
CA PHE A 138 7.27 3.24 7.93
C PHE A 138 6.86 4.71 7.96
N SER A 139 5.56 5.01 7.88
CA SER A 139 5.05 6.38 7.83
C SER A 139 5.43 7.21 9.07
N LYS A 140 5.50 6.59 10.26
CA LYS A 140 5.92 7.25 11.50
C LYS A 140 7.43 7.47 11.63
N ALA A 141 8.24 6.81 10.80
CA ALA A 141 9.70 6.96 10.81
C ALA A 141 10.17 8.25 10.11
N TYR A 142 9.27 8.97 9.44
CA TYR A 142 9.56 10.15 8.64
C TYR A 142 8.66 11.34 9.00
N GLU A 143 9.31 12.46 9.30
CA GLU A 143 8.68 13.77 9.52
C GLU A 143 8.57 14.51 8.18
N CYS A 144 7.70 14.01 7.30
CA CYS A 144 7.41 14.55 5.97
C CYS A 144 5.92 14.85 5.81
N GLU A 145 5.54 15.50 4.71
CA GLU A 145 4.14 15.69 4.35
C GLU A 145 3.46 14.34 4.08
N LYS A 146 2.16 14.27 4.38
CA LYS A 146 1.39 13.03 4.25
C LYS A 146 0.01 13.34 3.72
N LEU A 147 -0.41 12.56 2.73
CA LEU A 147 -1.74 12.65 2.19
C LEU A 147 -2.37 11.26 2.18
N ASN A 148 -3.24 11.03 3.14
CA ASN A 148 -3.74 9.69 3.43
C ASN A 148 -5.22 9.64 3.12
N PHE A 149 -5.53 8.98 2.00
CA PHE A 149 -6.88 8.60 1.62
C PHE A 149 -7.86 9.75 1.76
N SER A 150 -7.52 10.92 1.23
CA SER A 150 -8.33 12.14 1.35
C SER A 150 -8.01 13.09 0.20
N LYS A 151 -8.98 13.90 -0.25
CA LYS A 151 -8.72 14.98 -1.22
C LYS A 151 -7.78 16.02 -0.62
N GLY A 152 -6.76 16.40 -1.38
CA GLY A 152 -5.81 17.45 -1.05
C GLY A 152 -4.63 17.48 -2.00
N GLU A 153 -3.70 18.39 -1.72
CA GLU A 153 -2.52 18.66 -2.54
C GLU A 153 -1.27 18.88 -1.68
N ILE A 154 -0.12 18.60 -2.27
CA ILE A 154 1.23 18.77 -1.71
C ILE A 154 2.08 19.40 -2.81
N GLN A 155 2.82 20.46 -2.47
CA GLN A 155 3.81 21.08 -3.34
C GLN A 155 5.16 21.00 -2.66
N THR A 156 6.08 20.27 -3.27
CA THR A 156 7.47 20.18 -2.83
C THR A 156 8.39 20.94 -3.78
N ASP A 157 9.71 20.78 -3.63
CA ASP A 157 10.68 21.43 -4.52
C ASP A 157 10.59 20.88 -5.95
N ASP A 158 10.39 19.56 -6.12
CA ASP A 158 10.35 18.90 -7.43
C ASP A 158 8.96 18.35 -7.84
N PHE A 159 8.03 18.18 -6.89
CA PHE A 159 6.73 17.55 -7.15
C PHE A 159 5.57 18.52 -6.91
N TYR A 160 4.57 18.40 -7.79
CA TYR A 160 3.20 18.78 -7.46
C TYR A 160 2.34 17.50 -7.38
N ILE A 161 1.69 17.29 -6.25
CA ILE A 161 0.92 16.07 -5.96
C ILE A 161 -0.48 16.49 -5.57
N TYR A 162 -1.49 15.87 -6.16
CA TYR A 162 -2.88 16.08 -5.75
C TYR A 162 -3.69 14.81 -5.86
N THR A 163 -4.85 14.81 -5.22
CA THR A 163 -5.75 13.66 -5.20
C THR A 163 -7.15 14.00 -5.63
N ILE A 164 -7.77 13.01 -6.27
CA ILE A 164 -9.12 13.06 -6.77
C ILE A 164 -9.91 11.97 -6.06
N LEU A 165 -11.07 12.32 -5.51
CA LEU A 165 -11.93 11.34 -4.86
C LEU A 165 -12.38 10.28 -5.87
N SER A 166 -12.39 9.03 -5.43
CA SER A 166 -12.89 7.92 -6.21
C SER A 166 -13.56 6.89 -5.30
N SER A 167 -14.16 5.89 -5.92
CA SER A 167 -14.81 4.80 -5.19
C SER A 167 -13.96 3.53 -5.24
N HIS A 168 -13.76 2.91 -4.10
CA HIS A 168 -13.18 1.56 -4.01
C HIS A 168 -14.20 0.48 -4.41
N ASN A 169 -15.50 0.76 -4.33
CA ASN A 169 -16.56 -0.23 -4.51
C ASN A 169 -17.71 0.34 -5.37
N GLY A 170 -17.74 -0.03 -6.65
CA GLY A 170 -18.73 0.47 -7.60
C GLY A 170 -18.54 1.96 -7.91
N ASP A 171 -19.58 2.61 -8.45
CA ASP A 171 -19.44 3.95 -9.06
C ASP A 171 -19.73 5.13 -8.14
N VAL A 172 -20.20 4.88 -6.91
CA VAL A 172 -20.65 5.95 -6.01
C VAL A 172 -19.47 6.50 -5.22
N ILE A 173 -18.98 7.66 -5.63
CA ILE A 173 -17.93 8.40 -4.93
C ILE A 173 -18.50 9.01 -3.64
N LYS A 174 -17.79 8.84 -2.53
CA LYS A 174 -18.17 9.38 -1.21
C LYS A 174 -16.97 10.06 -0.56
N GLU A 175 -17.24 11.17 0.10
CA GLU A 175 -16.27 11.90 0.95
C GLU A 175 -15.73 11.07 2.12
N SER A 176 -16.39 9.98 2.49
CA SER A 176 -15.93 9.08 3.56
C SER A 176 -14.79 8.16 3.11
N ASN A 177 -13.96 8.63 2.17
CA ASN A 177 -12.66 8.09 1.78
C ASN A 177 -12.63 6.57 1.58
N GLN A 178 -13.05 6.14 0.39
CA GLN A 178 -12.94 4.74 -0.01
C GLN A 178 -11.69 4.49 -0.85
N ASN A 179 -11.39 5.37 -1.81
CA ASN A 179 -10.16 5.40 -2.58
C ASN A 179 -9.91 6.83 -3.05
N VAL A 180 -8.65 7.23 -3.20
CA VAL A 180 -8.28 8.43 -3.95
C VAL A 180 -7.36 8.07 -5.09
N ILE A 181 -7.60 8.68 -6.24
CA ILE A 181 -6.66 8.66 -7.35
C ILE A 181 -5.58 9.69 -7.04
N VAL A 182 -4.31 9.31 -7.12
CA VAL A 182 -3.17 10.19 -6.84
C VAL A 182 -2.54 10.61 -8.16
N VAL A 183 -2.37 11.91 -8.37
CA VAL A 183 -1.65 12.46 -9.53
C VAL A 183 -0.38 13.13 -9.05
N LEU A 184 0.73 12.86 -9.74
CA LEU A 184 2.03 13.46 -9.52
C LEU A 184 2.50 14.12 -10.82
N GLU A 185 2.94 15.36 -10.71
CA GLU A 185 3.68 16.07 -11.75
C GLU A 185 5.13 16.23 -11.29
N VAL A 186 6.07 15.72 -12.08
CA VAL A 186 7.50 15.72 -11.76
C VAL A 186 8.33 15.71 -13.04
N ASP A 187 9.28 16.63 -13.15
CA ASP A 187 10.22 16.71 -14.30
C ASP A 187 9.54 16.62 -15.68
N GLY A 188 8.36 17.23 -15.82
CA GLY A 188 7.57 17.26 -17.06
C GLY A 188 6.70 16.02 -17.33
N LEU A 189 6.80 14.98 -16.50
CA LEU A 189 5.92 13.82 -16.52
C LEU A 189 4.68 14.05 -15.65
N ARG A 190 3.52 13.56 -16.11
CA ARG A 190 2.31 13.41 -15.30
C ARG A 190 2.02 11.93 -15.07
N ILE A 191 2.11 11.50 -13.83
CA ILE A 191 1.98 10.12 -13.37
C ILE A 191 0.72 10.00 -12.53
N VAL A 192 -0.10 8.97 -12.77
CA VAL A 192 -1.29 8.71 -11.95
C VAL A 192 -1.23 7.33 -11.33
N HIS A 193 -1.57 7.25 -10.04
CA HIS A 193 -1.84 6.00 -9.36
C HIS A 193 -3.31 5.90 -9.01
N MET A 194 -3.97 4.89 -9.56
CA MET A 194 -5.42 4.72 -9.44
C MET A 194 -5.84 4.08 -8.11
N GLY A 195 -4.89 3.57 -7.31
CA GLY A 195 -5.19 2.73 -6.15
C GLY A 195 -6.10 1.57 -6.51
N ASP A 196 -7.01 1.24 -5.59
CA ASP A 196 -7.96 0.13 -5.74
C ASP A 196 -9.31 0.63 -6.24
N ILE A 197 -9.31 1.43 -7.31
CA ILE A 197 -10.53 1.98 -7.89
C ILE A 197 -11.51 0.87 -8.34
N GLY A 198 -12.72 0.89 -7.79
CA GLY A 198 -13.79 -0.08 -8.09
C GLY A 198 -14.83 0.41 -9.11
N GLN A 199 -14.65 1.63 -9.62
CA GLN A 199 -15.52 2.25 -10.61
C GLN A 199 -15.51 1.48 -11.94
N THR A 200 -16.61 1.53 -12.65
CA THR A 200 -16.74 1.07 -14.05
C THR A 200 -16.32 2.13 -15.04
N GLU A 201 -16.57 3.40 -14.71
CA GLU A 201 -16.22 4.55 -15.53
C GLU A 201 -15.75 5.72 -14.65
N LEU A 202 -14.83 6.53 -15.17
CA LEU A 202 -14.49 7.82 -14.60
C LEU A 202 -15.58 8.86 -14.89
N THR A 203 -15.80 9.77 -13.94
CA THR A 203 -16.70 10.91 -14.15
C THR A 203 -16.04 11.98 -15.03
N GLU A 204 -16.84 12.85 -15.64
CA GLU A 204 -16.32 13.99 -16.42
C GLU A 204 -15.44 14.92 -15.56
N GLU A 205 -15.78 15.09 -14.28
CA GLU A 205 -14.98 15.87 -13.32
C GLU A 205 -13.62 15.19 -13.07
N GLN A 206 -13.60 13.89 -12.81
CA GLN A 206 -12.36 13.12 -12.65
C GLN A 206 -11.48 13.21 -13.91
N LEU A 207 -12.06 13.03 -15.11
CA LEU A 207 -11.33 13.14 -16.37
C LEU A 207 -10.75 14.53 -16.60
N THR A 208 -11.49 15.57 -16.23
CA THR A 208 -11.03 16.97 -16.33
C THR A 208 -9.88 17.24 -15.37
N GLU A 209 -9.97 16.76 -14.13
CA GLU A 209 -8.90 16.90 -13.13
C GLU A 209 -7.63 16.11 -13.53
N LEU A 210 -7.78 14.91 -14.12
CA LEU A 210 -6.66 14.06 -14.57
C LEU A 210 -5.89 14.67 -15.74
N GLY A 211 -6.60 15.13 -16.77
CA GLY A 211 -6.00 15.60 -18.03
C GLY A 211 -5.15 14.53 -18.71
N ASP A 212 -4.11 14.97 -19.44
CA ASP A 212 -3.25 14.07 -20.23
C ASP A 212 -2.23 13.35 -19.33
N ILE A 213 -2.31 12.01 -19.28
CA ILE A 213 -1.47 11.17 -18.44
C ILE A 213 -0.36 10.51 -19.24
N ASP A 214 0.86 10.52 -18.70
CA ASP A 214 2.00 9.81 -19.29
C ASP A 214 2.07 8.37 -18.82
N ILE A 215 1.99 8.16 -17.51
CA ILE A 215 2.18 6.86 -16.87
C ILE A 215 1.03 6.63 -15.89
N ALA A 216 0.36 5.49 -16.04
CA ALA A 216 -0.74 5.09 -15.17
C ALA A 216 -0.43 3.77 -14.45
N PHE A 217 -0.47 3.78 -13.12
CA PHE A 217 -0.54 2.56 -12.32
C PHE A 217 -2.00 2.11 -12.21
N MET A 218 -2.32 0.94 -12.75
CA MET A 218 -3.69 0.42 -12.84
C MET A 218 -3.78 -1.01 -12.31
N GLN A 219 -4.83 -1.32 -11.54
CA GLN A 219 -5.11 -2.68 -11.08
C GLN A 219 -5.89 -3.50 -12.13
N PHE A 220 -5.74 -4.82 -12.12
CA PHE A 220 -6.46 -5.72 -13.04
C PHE A 220 -7.22 -6.86 -12.36
N GLU A 221 -6.86 -7.22 -11.14
CA GLU A 221 -7.48 -8.28 -10.36
C GLU A 221 -7.46 -7.96 -8.87
N ASN A 222 -8.63 -7.66 -8.30
CA ASN A 222 -8.77 -7.39 -6.88
C ASN A 222 -10.22 -7.61 -6.44
N SER A 223 -10.43 -8.66 -5.63
CA SER A 223 -11.77 -9.03 -5.17
C SER A 223 -12.40 -7.99 -4.22
N TYR A 224 -11.60 -7.16 -3.53
CA TYR A 224 -12.10 -6.15 -2.59
C TYR A 224 -12.69 -4.93 -3.28
N SER A 225 -12.24 -4.62 -4.49
CA SER A 225 -12.77 -3.54 -5.33
C SER A 225 -13.74 -4.07 -6.42
N GLY A 226 -13.86 -5.39 -6.51
CA GLY A 226 -14.59 -6.06 -7.58
C GLY A 226 -13.95 -5.79 -8.94
N MET A 227 -12.61 -5.73 -9.00
CA MET A 227 -11.82 -5.66 -10.23
C MET A 227 -11.50 -7.08 -10.71
N SER A 228 -11.77 -7.38 -11.98
CA SER A 228 -11.38 -8.64 -12.60
C SER A 228 -11.20 -8.49 -14.11
N LEU A 229 -10.44 -9.40 -14.72
CA LEU A 229 -10.29 -9.46 -16.17
C LEU A 229 -11.63 -9.65 -16.89
N GLU A 230 -12.59 -10.37 -16.27
CA GLU A 230 -13.92 -10.65 -16.86
C GLU A 230 -14.80 -9.41 -16.99
N ASN A 231 -14.73 -8.47 -16.03
CA ASN A 231 -15.62 -7.30 -16.04
C ASN A 231 -15.03 -6.09 -16.79
N GLU A 232 -13.79 -6.22 -17.27
CA GLU A 232 -13.06 -5.26 -18.09
C GLU A 232 -12.92 -3.85 -17.52
N LYS A 233 -13.24 -3.61 -16.23
CA LYS A 233 -13.19 -2.28 -15.62
C LYS A 233 -11.83 -1.62 -15.79
N GLY A 234 -10.74 -2.33 -15.45
CA GLY A 234 -9.38 -1.81 -15.58
C GLY A 234 -9.04 -1.41 -17.01
N PHE A 235 -9.50 -2.19 -18.00
CA PHE A 235 -9.29 -1.88 -19.42
C PHE A 235 -10.09 -0.66 -19.87
N ASN A 236 -11.36 -0.54 -19.46
CA ASN A 236 -12.21 0.60 -19.78
C ASN A 236 -11.66 1.90 -19.18
N LEU A 237 -11.20 1.85 -17.92
CA LEU A 237 -10.58 3.00 -17.27
C LEU A 237 -9.29 3.43 -17.98
N ILE A 238 -8.47 2.49 -18.44
CA ILE A 238 -7.28 2.78 -19.25
C ILE A 238 -7.67 3.44 -20.59
N GLU A 239 -8.74 2.98 -21.24
CA GLU A 239 -9.21 3.59 -22.48
C GLU A 239 -9.70 5.02 -22.28
N GLN A 240 -10.41 5.31 -21.18
CA GLN A 240 -10.83 6.66 -20.83
C GLN A 240 -9.63 7.58 -20.51
N LEU A 241 -8.61 7.03 -19.87
CA LEU A 241 -7.41 7.77 -19.45
C LEU A 241 -6.41 7.98 -20.61
N ASN A 242 -6.37 7.04 -21.55
CA ASN A 242 -5.46 7.00 -22.70
C ASN A 242 -3.99 7.34 -22.35
N PRO A 243 -3.37 6.66 -21.38
CA PRO A 243 -1.99 6.93 -20.98
C PRO A 243 -0.99 6.39 -22.01
N THR A 244 0.21 6.96 -22.03
CA THR A 244 1.31 6.45 -22.88
C THR A 244 1.85 5.11 -22.37
N ILE A 245 2.00 4.98 -21.04
CA ILE A 245 2.47 3.77 -20.37
C ILE A 245 1.46 3.35 -19.29
N VAL A 246 1.18 2.05 -19.22
CA VAL A 246 0.51 1.42 -18.08
C VAL A 246 1.50 0.55 -17.32
N VAL A 247 1.54 0.73 -16.01
CA VAL A 247 2.22 -0.16 -15.08
C VAL A 247 1.16 -0.95 -14.32
N PRO A 248 1.01 -2.26 -14.58
CA PRO A 248 0.05 -3.09 -13.85
C PRO A 248 0.39 -3.18 -12.35
N THR A 249 -0.63 -3.01 -11.52
CA THR A 249 -0.67 -3.27 -10.08
C THR A 249 -1.74 -4.35 -9.83
N HIS A 250 -1.83 -4.92 -8.61
CA HIS A 250 -2.89 -5.87 -8.23
C HIS A 250 -3.37 -6.76 -9.40
N TYR A 251 -2.50 -7.67 -9.83
CA TYR A 251 -2.74 -8.55 -10.97
C TYR A 251 -2.16 -9.92 -10.67
N THR A 252 -2.72 -10.96 -11.29
CA THR A 252 -2.14 -12.30 -11.25
C THR A 252 -1.41 -12.59 -12.56
N PRO A 253 -0.58 -13.67 -12.62
CA PRO A 253 0.03 -14.09 -13.88
C PRO A 253 -0.98 -14.30 -15.03
N ASP A 254 -2.26 -14.53 -14.73
CA ASP A 254 -3.30 -14.72 -15.74
C ASP A 254 -3.65 -13.40 -16.48
N ALA A 255 -3.35 -12.24 -15.91
CA ALA A 255 -3.54 -10.94 -16.57
C ALA A 255 -2.52 -10.68 -17.68
N VAL A 256 -1.32 -11.26 -17.59
CA VAL A 256 -0.22 -11.06 -18.55
C VAL A 256 -0.61 -11.38 -19.99
N PRO A 257 -1.13 -12.59 -20.33
CA PRO A 257 -1.53 -12.89 -21.71
C PRO A 257 -2.65 -11.98 -22.23
N VAL A 258 -3.56 -11.53 -21.36
CA VAL A 258 -4.65 -10.62 -21.74
C VAL A 258 -4.11 -9.23 -22.07
N LEU A 259 -3.16 -8.74 -21.28
CA LEU A 259 -2.46 -7.48 -21.54
C LEU A 259 -1.66 -7.54 -22.84
N GLU A 260 -0.96 -8.65 -23.10
CA GLU A 260 -0.22 -8.86 -24.34
C GLU A 260 -1.13 -8.90 -25.57
N GLU A 261 -2.28 -9.56 -25.47
CA GLU A 261 -3.28 -9.60 -26.54
C GLU A 261 -3.82 -8.20 -26.86
N LYS A 262 -4.10 -7.39 -25.83
CA LYS A 262 -4.76 -6.09 -26.00
C LYS A 262 -3.80 -4.96 -26.39
N TYR A 263 -2.57 -4.98 -25.85
CA TYR A 263 -1.63 -3.86 -25.94
C TYR A 263 -0.28 -4.22 -26.56
N GLY A 264 -0.08 -5.49 -26.95
CA GLY A 264 1.17 -5.96 -27.53
C GLY A 264 2.21 -6.34 -26.47
N ALA A 265 3.45 -6.55 -26.92
CA ALA A 265 4.51 -7.08 -26.06
C ALA A 265 4.75 -6.22 -24.81
N ILE A 266 4.79 -6.86 -23.65
CA ILE A 266 5.10 -6.20 -22.38
C ILE A 266 6.61 -5.93 -22.29
N THR A 267 6.95 -4.72 -21.87
CA THR A 267 8.33 -4.36 -21.53
C THR A 267 8.57 -4.67 -20.05
N GLU A 268 9.54 -5.53 -19.76
CA GLU A 268 9.95 -5.83 -18.39
C GLU A 268 11.22 -5.06 -18.04
N VAL A 269 11.22 -4.40 -16.89
CA VAL A 269 12.42 -3.77 -16.30
C VAL A 269 12.65 -4.34 -14.91
N LEU A 270 13.91 -4.44 -14.51
CA LEU A 270 14.28 -4.97 -13.21
C LEU A 270 14.38 -3.84 -12.19
N ASN A 271 13.63 -3.97 -11.09
CA ASN A 271 13.63 -3.11 -9.90
C ASN A 271 13.13 -1.67 -10.10
N SER A 272 13.48 -1.04 -11.22
CA SER A 272 13.14 0.35 -11.52
C SER A 272 12.94 0.61 -13.01
N LEU A 273 12.00 1.51 -13.32
CA LEU A 273 11.88 2.21 -14.58
C LEU A 273 12.53 3.59 -14.45
N GLU A 274 13.43 3.94 -15.35
CA GLU A 274 14.06 5.26 -15.43
C GLU A 274 13.75 5.90 -16.77
N ILE A 275 13.06 7.05 -16.76
CA ILE A 275 12.48 7.61 -17.99
C ILE A 275 12.38 9.14 -17.95
N THR A 276 12.57 9.78 -19.10
CA THR A 276 12.22 11.20 -19.30
C THR A 276 10.97 11.35 -20.15
N LYS A 277 10.38 12.55 -20.16
CA LYS A 277 9.23 12.88 -21.01
C LYS A 277 9.51 12.61 -22.50
N GLU A 278 10.73 12.89 -22.96
CA GLU A 278 11.17 12.72 -24.35
C GLU A 278 11.42 11.25 -24.74
N GLU A 279 11.59 10.37 -23.74
CA GLU A 279 11.83 8.94 -23.95
C GLU A 279 10.53 8.12 -23.93
N LEU A 280 9.39 8.76 -23.67
CA LEU A 280 8.09 8.11 -23.75
C LEU A 280 7.88 7.52 -25.15
N PRO A 281 7.39 6.26 -25.24
CA PRO A 281 7.16 5.62 -26.53
C PRO A 281 6.09 6.38 -27.33
N GLU A 282 6.34 6.56 -28.63
CA GLU A 282 5.37 7.17 -29.52
C GLU A 282 4.33 6.14 -29.99
N GLY A 283 3.09 6.60 -30.20
CA GLY A 283 2.05 5.81 -30.86
C GLY A 283 1.04 5.19 -29.88
N SER A 284 0.92 3.87 -29.89
CA SER A 284 -0.04 3.14 -29.06
C SER A 284 0.41 3.07 -27.61
N LEU A 285 -0.54 2.77 -26.71
CA LEU A 285 -0.28 2.47 -25.30
C LEU A 285 0.72 1.32 -25.15
N ASN A 286 1.63 1.45 -24.18
CA ASN A 286 2.62 0.42 -23.85
C ASN A 286 2.44 -0.09 -22.43
N VAL A 287 2.73 -1.37 -22.20
CA VAL A 287 2.65 -1.98 -20.87
C VAL A 287 4.05 -2.26 -20.34
N TYR A 288 4.34 -1.78 -19.13
CA TYR A 288 5.62 -1.94 -18.45
C TYR A 288 5.42 -2.70 -17.14
N ILE A 289 6.15 -3.79 -16.93
CA ILE A 289 6.23 -4.49 -15.64
C ILE A 289 7.57 -4.19 -14.99
N ILE A 290 7.52 -3.57 -13.81
CA ILE A 290 8.69 -3.33 -12.96
C ILE A 290 8.83 -4.52 -12.02
N LYS A 291 9.71 -5.45 -12.33
CA LYS A 291 9.95 -6.64 -11.49
C LYS A 291 10.57 -6.26 -10.16
N ASN A 292 10.11 -6.89 -9.08
CA ASN A 292 10.69 -6.72 -7.76
C ASN A 292 11.65 -7.88 -7.49
N GLU A 293 12.95 -7.66 -7.74
CA GLU A 293 14.01 -8.63 -7.47
C GLU A 293 14.89 -8.23 -6.28
N TYR A 294 14.40 -7.29 -5.46
CA TYR A 294 15.09 -6.88 -4.24
C TYR A 294 15.19 -8.04 -3.24
N LYS A 295 16.34 -8.15 -2.59
CA LYS A 295 16.68 -9.16 -1.59
C LYS A 295 17.04 -8.44 -0.30
N PHE A 296 16.05 -8.39 0.59
CA PHE A 296 16.21 -7.90 1.95
C PHE A 296 16.76 -9.02 2.85
N ARG A 297 17.37 -8.64 3.97
CA ARG A 297 17.79 -9.58 5.02
C ARG A 297 16.60 -10.25 5.71
#